data_AF-A0AAV5H1L7-F1
#
_entry.id   AF-A0AAV5H1L7-F1
#
_cell.length_a   1.000
_cell.length_b   1.000
_cell.length_c   1.000
_cell.angle_alpha   90.00
_cell.angle_beta   90.00
_cell.angle_gamma   90.00
#
_symmetry.space_group_name_H-M   'P 1'
#
loop_
_entity.id
_entity.type
_entity.pdbx_description
1 polymer ?
#
loop_
_entity_poly.entity_id
_entity_poly.type
_entity_poly.pdbx_seq_one_letter_code
_entity_poly.pdbx_strand_id
1 'polypeptide(L)'
;MGTYQYHSQRQAEEFAKEILPVPVDYPLNPILPENYRESFARLCELAKKSYLDMAKEPEAYGLALLPIDSTDNDLARESYNSVYRFVETLNALFANGEVNNHCLRVDTAKFRKAIKSPVAITGYGLILTKLCEFGFTISNFNGSMIARGAESFLVEFPDGPEMVDTIKAYCQCWAQVDRFRGGCKNRGIRNELVKLSSQEFHHHFYRFDYKITADLRELPMLAWVRDEADIMQYGPQLKEFSIAFFEEMQKYGGVAFNGDYMYKGKRIARITNTISPAMGKNYMLILKLKGVNKYIDFVEQLPAAVKEPFTRSCCQYCGFQGSTKEYCKFRLHWTLDGESHDGCAFQCFNFNAFDTGYVPLYTQLLELEYGLKKK
;
A
#
# COMPACT_ATOMS: atom_id res chain seq x y z
N MET A 1 -13.63 -20.46 0.74
CA MET A 1 -13.58 -18.99 0.92
C MET A 1 -14.92 -18.59 1.48
N GLY A 2 -14.95 -17.91 2.62
CA GLY A 2 -16.21 -17.39 3.17
C GLY A 2 -16.82 -16.39 2.18
N THR A 3 -18.13 -16.49 1.96
CA THR A 3 -18.85 -15.51 1.15
C THR A 3 -18.98 -14.25 2.00
N TYR A 4 -18.21 -13.20 1.69
CA TYR A 4 -18.35 -11.90 2.36
C TYR A 4 -19.75 -11.34 2.14
N GLN A 5 -20.34 -10.75 3.18
CA GLN A 5 -21.60 -10.02 3.05
C GLN A 5 -21.32 -8.56 2.69
N TYR A 6 -20.28 -7.97 3.29
CA TYR A 6 -19.95 -6.55 3.12
C TYR A 6 -18.53 -6.31 2.61
N HIS A 7 -18.35 -5.18 1.91
CA HIS A 7 -17.05 -4.70 1.46
C HIS A 7 -16.04 -4.52 2.61
N SER A 8 -16.47 -3.99 3.75
CA SER A 8 -15.64 -3.78 4.94
C SER A 8 -15.09 -5.09 5.54
N GLN A 9 -15.85 -6.20 5.48
CA GLN A 9 -15.39 -7.51 5.96
C GLN A 9 -14.21 -8.02 5.13
N ARG A 10 -14.36 -7.93 3.81
CA ARG A 10 -13.31 -8.29 2.86
C ARG A 10 -12.04 -7.47 3.11
N GLN A 11 -12.19 -6.16 3.26
CA GLN A 11 -11.06 -5.26 3.48
C GLN A 11 -10.36 -5.52 4.82
N ALA A 12 -11.10 -5.82 5.88
CA ALA A 12 -10.53 -6.19 7.17
C ALA A 12 -9.72 -7.50 7.07
N GLU A 13 -10.24 -8.54 6.40
CA GLU A 13 -9.48 -9.77 6.19
C GLU A 13 -8.26 -9.56 5.28
N GLU A 14 -8.37 -8.71 4.25
CA GLU A 14 -7.23 -8.31 3.41
C GLU A 14 -6.15 -7.62 4.26
N PHE A 15 -6.51 -6.66 5.13
CA PHE A 15 -5.56 -6.01 6.03
C PHE A 15 -4.89 -6.99 6.99
N ALA A 16 -5.61 -7.96 7.54
CA ALA A 16 -5.00 -9.00 8.37
C ALA A 16 -3.93 -9.81 7.61
N LYS A 17 -4.20 -10.15 6.34
CA LYS A 17 -3.25 -10.89 5.47
C LYS A 17 -2.07 -10.03 5.03
N GLU A 18 -2.25 -8.72 4.96
CA GLU A 18 -1.25 -7.75 4.53
C GLU A 18 -0.34 -7.26 5.68
N ILE A 19 -0.62 -7.62 6.94
CA ILE A 19 0.33 -7.41 8.04
C ILE A 19 1.48 -8.41 7.88
N LEU A 20 2.62 -7.90 7.41
CA LEU A 20 3.82 -8.69 7.19
C LEU A 20 4.42 -9.20 8.50
N PRO A 21 5.11 -10.36 8.49
CA PRO A 21 5.99 -10.76 9.58
C PRO A 21 7.05 -9.67 9.82
N VAL A 22 7.35 -9.38 11.08
CA VAL A 22 8.41 -8.43 11.45
C VAL A 22 9.77 -9.12 11.28
N PRO A 23 10.65 -8.65 10.39
CA PRO A 23 11.99 -9.23 10.26
C PRO A 23 12.79 -9.05 11.55
N VAL A 24 13.59 -10.04 11.94
CA VAL A 24 14.36 -9.96 13.19
C VAL A 24 15.49 -8.92 13.12
N ASP A 25 15.93 -8.59 11.91
CA ASP A 25 17.15 -7.85 11.61
C ASP A 25 16.92 -6.60 10.75
N TYR A 26 15.67 -6.15 10.56
CA TYR A 26 15.44 -4.90 9.82
C TYR A 26 16.15 -3.74 10.54
N PRO A 27 16.69 -2.74 9.82
CA PRO A 27 17.38 -1.61 10.44
C PRO A 27 16.35 -0.81 11.25
N LEU A 28 16.39 -0.92 12.58
CA LEU A 28 15.44 -0.27 13.48
C LEU A 28 15.80 1.21 13.60
N ASN A 29 14.79 2.06 13.70
CA ASN A 29 15.01 3.48 13.95
C ASN A 29 15.82 3.65 15.26
N PRO A 30 16.97 4.36 15.23
CA PRO A 30 17.88 4.45 16.37
C PRO A 30 17.30 5.12 17.62
N ILE A 31 16.14 5.76 17.52
CA ILE A 31 15.43 6.32 18.69
C ILE A 31 14.66 5.25 19.49
N LEU A 32 14.46 4.07 18.92
CA LEU A 32 13.71 2.98 19.52
C LEU A 32 14.65 2.03 20.26
N PRO A 33 14.19 1.40 21.36
CA PRO A 33 15.01 0.44 22.11
C PRO A 33 15.25 -0.84 21.31
N GLU A 34 16.37 -1.52 21.51
CA GLU A 34 16.76 -2.70 20.70
C GLU A 34 15.71 -3.83 20.74
N ASN A 35 15.08 -4.04 21.90
CA ASN A 35 14.03 -5.05 22.10
C ASN A 35 12.68 -4.66 21.48
N TYR A 36 12.55 -3.47 20.89
CA TYR A 36 11.30 -2.98 20.30
C TYR A 36 10.73 -3.93 19.24
N ARG A 37 11.58 -4.63 18.48
CA ARG A 37 11.15 -5.53 17.40
C ARG A 37 10.24 -6.66 17.92
N GLU A 38 10.56 -7.22 19.08
CA GLU A 38 9.77 -8.30 19.69
C GLU A 38 8.39 -7.80 20.15
N SER A 39 8.36 -6.67 20.86
CA SER A 39 7.11 -6.05 21.28
C SER A 39 6.27 -5.60 20.08
N PHE A 40 6.91 -5.11 19.02
CA PHE A 40 6.23 -4.75 17.78
C PHE A 40 5.65 -5.95 17.05
N ALA A 41 6.35 -7.09 17.01
CA ALA A 41 5.80 -8.33 16.46
C ALA A 41 4.53 -8.76 17.20
N ARG A 42 4.50 -8.63 18.53
CA ARG A 42 3.29 -8.88 19.32
C ARG A 42 2.16 -7.90 19.01
N LEU A 43 2.47 -6.62 18.77
CA LEU A 43 1.49 -5.63 18.32
C LEU A 43 0.91 -6.00 16.94
N CYS A 44 1.75 -6.46 16.00
CA CYS A 44 1.30 -6.94 14.70
C CYS A 44 0.33 -8.13 14.84
N GLU A 45 0.61 -9.09 15.73
CA GLU A 45 -0.29 -10.22 16.00
C GLU A 45 -1.61 -9.79 16.63
N LEU A 46 -1.58 -8.82 17.54
CA LEU A 46 -2.79 -8.24 18.10
C LEU A 46 -3.63 -7.55 17.00
N ALA A 47 -2.99 -6.73 16.16
CA ALA A 47 -3.66 -6.07 15.05
C ALA A 47 -4.27 -7.06 14.05
N LYS A 48 -3.57 -8.15 13.71
CA LYS A 48 -4.11 -9.24 12.89
C LYS A 48 -5.37 -9.83 13.50
N LYS A 49 -5.34 -10.14 14.80
CA LYS A 49 -6.52 -10.65 15.53
C LYS A 49 -7.69 -9.66 15.48
N SER A 50 -7.44 -8.37 15.70
CA SER A 50 -8.47 -7.34 15.62
C SER A 50 -9.07 -7.22 14.22
N TYR A 51 -8.27 -7.30 13.15
CA TYR A 51 -8.80 -7.28 11.79
C TYR A 51 -9.59 -8.52 11.41
N LEU A 52 -9.18 -9.71 11.87
CA LEU A 52 -9.96 -10.94 11.68
C LEU A 52 -11.28 -10.90 12.44
N ASP A 53 -11.29 -10.33 13.65
CA ASP A 53 -12.52 -10.11 14.43
C ASP A 53 -13.43 -9.08 13.76
N MET A 54 -12.88 -7.99 13.21
CA MET A 54 -13.62 -7.02 12.37
C MET A 54 -14.27 -7.67 11.15
N ALA A 55 -13.57 -8.59 10.48
CA ALA A 55 -14.12 -9.30 9.33
C ALA A 55 -15.30 -10.20 9.73
N LYS A 56 -15.26 -10.76 10.95
CA LYS A 56 -16.31 -11.62 11.51
C LYS A 56 -17.51 -10.82 12.04
N GLU A 57 -17.27 -9.70 12.70
CA GLU A 57 -18.28 -8.89 13.42
C GLU A 57 -18.19 -7.40 13.03
N PRO A 58 -18.37 -7.01 11.76
CA PRO A 58 -18.14 -5.64 11.30
C PRO A 58 -19.04 -4.61 12.00
N GLU A 59 -20.25 -4.98 12.41
CA GLU A 59 -21.18 -4.16 13.18
C GLU A 59 -20.59 -3.76 14.54
N ALA A 60 -19.86 -4.67 15.19
CA ALA A 60 -19.31 -4.47 16.53
C ALA A 60 -18.17 -3.43 16.56
N TYR A 61 -17.61 -3.10 15.39
CA TYR A 61 -16.64 -2.02 15.18
C TYR A 61 -17.26 -0.78 14.53
N GLY A 62 -18.56 -0.84 14.24
CA GLY A 62 -19.34 0.18 13.56
C GLY A 62 -18.99 0.37 12.08
N LEU A 63 -18.38 -0.62 11.44
CA LEU A 63 -17.94 -0.50 10.04
C LEU A 63 -19.11 -0.16 9.12
N ALA A 64 -18.84 0.50 8.00
CA ALA A 64 -19.88 0.80 7.02
C ALA A 64 -20.24 -0.49 6.26
N LEU A 65 -21.50 -0.93 6.42
CA LEU A 65 -22.01 -2.23 5.95
C LEU A 65 -22.61 -2.11 4.54
N LEU A 66 -21.76 -1.92 3.53
CA LEU A 66 -22.21 -1.93 2.13
C LEU A 66 -22.16 -3.36 1.60
N PRO A 67 -23.26 -3.91 1.04
CA PRO A 67 -23.28 -5.24 0.42
C PRO A 67 -22.17 -5.40 -0.62
N ILE A 68 -21.53 -6.57 -0.65
CA ILE A 68 -20.36 -6.86 -1.51
C ILE A 68 -20.68 -6.81 -3.02
N ASP A 69 -21.95 -6.92 -3.38
CA ASP A 69 -22.49 -6.88 -4.74
C ASP A 69 -22.87 -5.45 -5.19
N SER A 70 -22.65 -4.45 -4.34
CA SER A 70 -22.89 -3.05 -4.70
C SER A 70 -21.96 -2.60 -5.82
N THR A 71 -22.53 -1.89 -6.79
CA THR A 71 -21.81 -1.33 -7.94
C THR A 71 -21.39 0.14 -7.74
N ASP A 72 -21.76 0.75 -6.60
CA ASP A 72 -21.37 2.11 -6.26
C ASP A 72 -19.92 2.14 -5.74
N ASN A 73 -19.01 2.57 -6.61
CA ASN A 73 -17.58 2.63 -6.31
C ASN A 73 -17.24 3.62 -5.18
N ASP A 74 -17.99 4.71 -5.04
CA ASP A 74 -17.71 5.71 -4.01
C ASP A 74 -18.12 5.19 -2.63
N LEU A 75 -19.32 4.59 -2.52
CA LEU A 75 -19.76 3.94 -1.29
C LEU A 75 -18.89 2.73 -0.95
N ALA A 76 -18.46 1.95 -1.93
CA ALA A 76 -17.56 0.81 -1.70
C ALA A 76 -16.22 1.27 -1.10
N ARG A 77 -15.67 2.38 -1.62
CA ARG A 77 -14.47 3.00 -1.06
C ARG A 77 -14.70 3.51 0.37
N GLU A 78 -15.84 4.12 0.65
CA GLU A 78 -16.19 4.53 2.04
C GLU A 78 -16.30 3.32 2.98
N SER A 79 -16.91 2.22 2.51
CA SER A 79 -16.99 0.96 3.26
C SER A 79 -15.59 0.40 3.56
N TYR A 80 -14.69 0.36 2.58
CA TYR A 80 -13.30 -0.05 2.79
C TYR A 80 -12.56 0.87 3.77
N ASN A 81 -12.67 2.18 3.60
CA ASN A 81 -12.00 3.15 4.46
C ASN A 81 -12.53 3.12 5.91
N SER A 82 -13.74 2.62 6.15
CA SER A 82 -14.28 2.51 7.52
C SER A 82 -13.44 1.60 8.43
N VAL A 83 -12.66 0.68 7.86
CA VAL A 83 -11.70 -0.18 8.59
C VAL A 83 -10.56 0.63 9.24
N TYR A 84 -10.22 1.78 8.67
CA TYR A 84 -9.11 2.63 9.14
C TYR A 84 -9.35 3.18 10.53
N ARG A 85 -10.63 3.29 10.91
CA ARG A 85 -11.09 3.78 12.21
C ARG A 85 -10.40 3.13 13.40
N PHE A 86 -10.06 1.85 13.30
CA PHE A 86 -9.35 1.13 14.36
C PHE A 86 -8.01 1.82 14.69
N VAL A 87 -7.18 1.98 13.66
CA VAL A 87 -5.85 2.59 13.80
C VAL A 87 -5.95 4.09 14.01
N GLU A 88 -6.94 4.76 13.41
CA GLU A 88 -7.20 6.18 13.68
C GLU A 88 -7.56 6.43 15.16
N THR A 89 -8.36 5.55 15.76
CA THR A 89 -8.72 5.64 17.19
C THR A 89 -7.49 5.42 18.07
N LEU A 90 -6.67 4.40 17.77
CA LEU A 90 -5.39 4.17 18.44
C LEU A 90 -4.48 5.41 18.31
N ASN A 91 -4.30 5.91 17.09
CA ASN A 91 -3.48 7.10 16.85
C ASN A 91 -4.01 8.31 17.61
N ALA A 92 -5.32 8.52 17.66
CA ALA A 92 -5.92 9.62 18.42
C ALA A 92 -5.66 9.49 19.93
N LEU A 93 -5.72 8.29 20.50
CA LEU A 93 -5.36 8.04 21.91
C LEU A 93 -3.88 8.36 22.14
N PHE A 94 -3.00 7.69 21.40
CA PHE A 94 -1.57 7.70 21.66
C PHE A 94 -0.88 8.99 21.23
N ALA A 95 -1.40 9.72 20.23
CA ALA A 95 -0.89 11.05 19.89
C ALA A 95 -1.25 12.12 20.92
N ASN A 96 -2.32 11.92 21.70
CA ASN A 96 -2.82 12.89 22.68
C ASN A 96 -2.65 12.46 24.15
N GLY A 97 -1.97 11.35 24.39
CA GLY A 97 -1.63 10.87 25.73
C GLY A 97 -0.12 10.87 26.00
N GLU A 98 0.22 10.87 27.28
CA GLU A 98 1.59 10.75 27.79
C GLU A 98 1.76 9.40 28.46
N VAL A 99 2.83 8.69 28.12
CA VAL A 99 3.13 7.39 28.74
C VAL A 99 3.98 7.60 29.97
N ASN A 100 3.57 7.02 31.09
CA ASN A 100 4.33 6.98 32.33
C ASN A 100 4.15 5.59 32.95
N ASN A 101 5.26 4.90 33.24
CA ASN A 101 5.27 3.53 33.79
C ASN A 101 4.33 2.58 33.02
N HIS A 102 4.47 2.51 31.69
CA HIS A 102 3.66 1.66 30.82
C HIS A 102 2.14 1.94 30.84
N CYS A 103 1.72 3.09 31.37
CA CYS A 103 0.34 3.55 31.41
C CYS A 103 0.20 4.82 30.57
N LEU A 104 -0.78 4.85 29.66
CA LEU A 104 -1.05 6.03 28.84
C LEU A 104 -2.09 6.90 29.55
N ARG A 105 -1.68 8.09 30.02
CA ARG A 105 -2.60 9.12 30.50
C ARG A 105 -3.03 10.02 29.35
N VAL A 106 -4.31 9.99 29.00
CA VAL A 106 -4.89 10.73 27.88
C VAL A 106 -5.68 11.93 28.40
N ASP A 107 -5.40 13.12 27.84
CA ASP A 107 -6.21 14.32 28.06
C ASP A 107 -7.54 14.20 27.31
N THR A 108 -8.65 14.22 28.04
CA THR A 108 -9.99 14.00 27.48
C THR A 108 -10.37 15.08 26.46
N ALA A 109 -9.98 16.34 26.69
CA ALA A 109 -10.32 17.44 25.80
C ALA A 109 -9.53 17.36 24.47
N LYS A 110 -8.23 17.06 24.55
CA LYS A 110 -7.39 16.85 23.36
C LYS A 110 -7.85 15.64 22.56
N PHE A 111 -8.14 14.52 23.22
CA PHE A 111 -8.68 13.33 22.56
C PHE A 111 -10.02 13.62 21.85
N ARG A 112 -10.97 14.26 22.54
CA ARG A 112 -12.26 14.68 21.96
C ARG A 112 -12.11 15.59 20.75
N LYS A 113 -11.10 16.47 20.75
CA LYS A 113 -10.78 17.33 19.61
C LYS A 113 -10.23 16.51 18.44
N ALA A 114 -9.30 15.59 18.71
CA ALA A 114 -8.66 14.76 17.70
C ALA A 114 -9.65 13.84 16.96
N ILE A 115 -10.62 13.25 17.68
CA ILE A 115 -11.66 12.41 17.05
C ILE A 115 -12.73 13.20 16.27
N LYS A 116 -12.75 14.54 16.36
CA LYS A 116 -13.74 15.39 15.66
C LYS A 116 -13.16 16.14 14.46
N SER A 117 -11.85 16.29 14.36
CA SER A 117 -11.19 17.16 13.37
C SER A 117 -9.79 16.63 13.04
N PRO A 118 -9.35 16.66 11.75
CA PRO A 118 -10.01 17.26 10.58
C PRO A 118 -11.11 16.38 9.94
N VAL A 119 -11.10 15.08 10.22
CA VAL A 119 -12.15 14.13 9.81
C VAL A 119 -12.67 13.46 11.08
N ALA A 120 -13.98 13.36 11.22
CA ALA A 120 -14.59 12.79 12.42
C ALA A 120 -14.46 11.26 12.45
N ILE A 121 -13.86 10.74 13.52
CA ILE A 121 -13.76 9.31 13.81
C ILE A 121 -15.07 8.89 14.48
N THR A 122 -16.09 8.58 13.68
CA THR A 122 -17.38 8.07 14.17
C THR A 122 -17.20 6.69 14.78
N GLY A 123 -18.07 6.26 15.70
CA GLY A 123 -18.01 4.90 16.27
C GLY A 123 -16.77 4.57 17.11
N TYR A 124 -15.91 5.53 17.47
CA TYR A 124 -14.70 5.28 18.27
C TYR A 124 -14.98 4.53 19.59
N GLY A 125 -16.15 4.75 20.20
CA GLY A 125 -16.56 4.04 21.42
C GLY A 125 -16.63 2.52 21.23
N LEU A 126 -17.08 2.05 20.06
CA LEU A 126 -17.11 0.63 19.71
C LEU A 126 -15.69 0.07 19.60
N ILE A 127 -14.77 0.84 19.01
CA ILE A 127 -13.35 0.49 18.98
C ILE A 127 -12.77 0.37 20.39
N LEU A 128 -13.06 1.31 21.28
CA LEU A 128 -12.59 1.26 22.67
C LEU A 128 -13.13 0.02 23.41
N THR A 129 -14.39 -0.35 23.19
CA THR A 129 -14.98 -1.57 23.74
C THR A 129 -14.24 -2.82 23.25
N LYS A 130 -13.96 -2.90 21.95
CA LYS A 130 -13.19 -4.02 21.38
C LYS A 130 -11.75 -4.06 21.89
N LEU A 131 -11.09 -2.91 22.09
CA LEU A 131 -9.78 -2.88 22.75
C LEU A 131 -9.86 -3.47 24.17
N CYS A 132 -10.90 -3.17 24.95
CA CYS A 132 -11.08 -3.79 26.25
C CYS A 132 -11.23 -5.33 26.15
N GLU A 133 -11.97 -5.84 25.15
CA GLU A 133 -12.08 -7.28 24.89
C GLU A 133 -10.74 -7.93 24.52
N PHE A 134 -9.81 -7.16 23.93
CA PHE A 134 -8.46 -7.59 23.63
C PHE A 134 -7.46 -7.45 24.78
N GLY A 135 -7.91 -7.05 25.98
CA GLY A 135 -7.09 -6.98 27.18
C GLY A 135 -6.62 -5.58 27.59
N PHE A 136 -7.07 -4.53 26.91
CA PHE A 136 -6.85 -3.17 27.41
C PHE A 136 -7.76 -2.86 28.60
N THR A 137 -7.29 -2.03 29.52
CA THR A 137 -8.12 -1.39 30.54
C THR A 137 -8.20 0.10 30.25
N ILE A 138 -9.42 0.65 30.27
CA ILE A 138 -9.64 2.08 30.04
C ILE A 138 -10.44 2.65 31.20
N SER A 139 -9.79 3.46 32.04
CA SER A 139 -10.49 4.12 33.15
C SER A 139 -11.53 5.12 32.63
N ASN A 140 -12.57 5.41 33.41
CA ASN A 140 -13.61 6.40 33.07
C ASN A 140 -14.35 6.12 31.74
N PHE A 141 -14.25 4.91 31.19
CA PHE A 141 -14.98 4.44 30.02
C PHE A 141 -16.12 3.52 30.46
N ASN A 142 -17.34 3.80 29.98
CA ASN A 142 -18.54 3.05 30.38
C ASN A 142 -19.02 2.04 29.32
N GLY A 143 -18.16 1.67 28.37
CA GLY A 143 -18.52 0.80 27.23
C GLY A 143 -19.09 1.53 26.01
N SER A 144 -19.28 2.85 26.08
CA SER A 144 -19.75 3.66 24.93
C SER A 144 -18.99 4.97 24.78
N MET A 145 -18.71 5.66 25.88
CA MET A 145 -18.06 6.97 25.87
C MET A 145 -17.16 7.15 27.09
N ILE A 146 -16.17 8.04 26.95
CA ILE A 146 -15.41 8.56 28.08
C ILE A 146 -16.30 9.51 28.90
N ALA A 147 -16.33 9.34 30.22
CA ALA A 147 -17.15 10.11 31.15
C ALA A 147 -17.04 11.62 30.90
N ARG A 148 -18.18 12.33 30.89
CA ARG A 148 -18.24 13.76 30.47
C ARG A 148 -17.37 14.68 31.32
N GLY A 149 -17.24 14.40 32.62
CA GLY A 149 -16.46 15.19 33.58
C GLY A 149 -15.03 14.71 33.84
N ALA A 150 -14.54 13.67 33.16
CA ALA A 150 -13.16 13.23 33.35
C ALA A 150 -12.19 14.17 32.63
N GLU A 151 -11.28 14.82 33.37
CA GLU A 151 -10.22 15.64 32.78
C GLU A 151 -9.20 14.79 32.01
N SER A 152 -8.86 13.63 32.56
CA SER A 152 -8.02 12.62 31.93
C SER A 152 -8.54 11.21 32.18
N PHE A 153 -8.09 10.27 31.35
CA PHE A 153 -8.30 8.84 31.55
C PHE A 153 -7.01 8.07 31.25
N LEU A 154 -6.87 6.93 31.90
CA LEU A 154 -5.77 5.98 31.75
C LEU A 154 -6.14 4.86 30.77
N VAL A 155 -5.15 4.43 29.99
CA VAL A 155 -5.20 3.24 29.14
C VAL A 155 -3.99 2.36 29.49
N GLU A 156 -4.25 1.10 29.84
CA GLU A 156 -3.21 0.13 30.22
C GLU A 156 -3.43 -1.20 29.49
N PHE A 157 -2.40 -2.05 29.48
CA PHE A 157 -2.46 -3.41 28.98
C PHE A 157 -1.84 -4.37 30.02
N PRO A 158 -2.61 -4.82 31.03
CA PRO A 158 -2.05 -5.47 32.22
C PRO A 158 -1.20 -6.72 31.94
N ASP A 159 -1.59 -7.54 30.96
CA ASP A 159 -0.92 -8.79 30.61
C ASP A 159 0.32 -8.61 29.71
N GLY A 160 0.79 -7.38 29.54
CA GLY A 160 1.97 -7.02 28.77
C GLY A 160 2.14 -5.50 28.66
N PRO A 161 2.52 -4.83 29.76
CA PRO A 161 2.46 -3.36 29.86
C PRO A 161 3.24 -2.63 28.75
N GLU A 162 4.35 -3.21 28.29
CA GLU A 162 5.16 -2.69 27.18
C GLU A 162 4.41 -2.49 25.86
N MET A 163 3.23 -3.10 25.71
CA MET A 163 2.33 -2.86 24.57
C MET A 163 1.96 -1.37 24.45
N VAL A 164 1.79 -0.67 25.57
CA VAL A 164 1.47 0.76 25.59
C VAL A 164 2.60 1.58 25.00
N ASP A 165 3.84 1.36 25.44
CA ASP A 165 5.02 2.04 24.88
C ASP A 165 5.22 1.69 23.41
N THR A 166 4.97 0.43 23.04
CA THR A 166 5.12 -0.03 21.65
C THR A 166 4.18 0.72 20.73
N ILE A 167 2.88 0.82 21.07
CA ILE A 167 1.92 1.57 20.26
C ILE A 167 2.27 3.06 20.24
N LYS A 168 2.69 3.62 21.39
CA LYS A 168 3.13 5.02 21.46
C LYS A 168 4.27 5.30 20.49
N ALA A 169 5.30 4.47 20.49
CA ALA A 169 6.46 4.66 19.62
C ALA A 169 6.10 4.45 18.15
N TYR A 170 5.24 3.48 17.84
CA TYR A 170 4.71 3.27 16.49
C TYR A 170 4.00 4.52 15.96
N CYS A 171 3.07 5.10 16.73
CA CYS A 171 2.36 6.33 16.36
C CYS A 171 3.30 7.54 16.25
N GLN A 172 4.34 7.63 17.10
CA GLN A 172 5.35 8.69 17.00
C GLN A 172 6.19 8.56 15.73
N CYS A 173 6.62 7.33 15.39
CA CYS A 173 7.34 7.08 14.14
C CYS A 173 6.45 7.42 12.94
N TRP A 174 5.19 7.01 12.95
CA TRP A 174 4.23 7.42 11.93
C TRP A 174 4.12 8.93 11.81
N ALA A 175 3.99 9.68 12.92
CA ALA A 175 3.91 11.13 12.88
C ALA A 175 5.16 11.80 12.28
N GLN A 176 6.35 11.23 12.49
CA GLN A 176 7.57 11.70 11.84
C GLN A 176 7.51 11.46 10.33
N VAL A 177 7.09 10.27 9.90
CA VAL A 177 7.00 9.96 8.47
C VAL A 177 5.85 10.69 7.77
N ASP A 178 4.72 10.91 8.44
CA ASP A 178 3.58 11.64 7.91
C ASP A 178 3.88 13.13 7.70
N ARG A 179 4.69 13.74 8.58
CA ARG A 179 5.19 15.12 8.37
C ARG A 179 6.00 15.23 7.08
N PHE A 180 6.72 14.18 6.70
CA PHE A 180 7.43 14.11 5.43
C PHE A 180 6.48 13.98 4.22
N ARG A 181 5.21 13.58 4.42
CA ARG A 181 4.14 13.59 3.40
C ARG A 181 3.50 14.98 3.24
N GLY A 182 3.30 15.70 4.34
CA GLY A 182 2.51 16.95 4.39
C GLY A 182 3.20 18.22 3.88
N GLY A 183 4.49 18.14 3.50
CA GLY A 183 5.34 19.31 3.24
C GLY A 183 5.90 19.42 1.83
N CYS A 184 5.08 19.40 0.76
CA CYS A 184 5.52 19.84 -0.58
C CYS A 184 4.37 20.36 -1.47
N LYS A 185 3.74 21.47 -1.07
CA LYS A 185 3.25 22.45 -2.07
C LYS A 185 4.43 23.20 -2.73
N ASN A 186 5.63 23.13 -2.14
CA ASN A 186 6.89 23.47 -2.79
C ASN A 186 7.36 22.27 -3.61
N ARG A 187 7.30 22.35 -4.94
CA ARG A 187 7.59 21.26 -5.91
C ARG A 187 9.07 20.78 -5.93
N GLY A 188 9.85 21.02 -4.88
CA GLY A 188 11.31 20.92 -4.89
C GLY A 188 11.94 19.88 -3.96
N ILE A 189 11.24 19.42 -2.90
CA ILE A 189 11.83 18.46 -1.96
C ILE A 189 11.18 17.10 -2.19
N ARG A 190 11.69 16.37 -3.20
CA ARG A 190 11.52 14.92 -3.23
C ARG A 190 12.21 14.38 -1.98
N ASN A 191 11.43 13.87 -1.04
CA ASN A 191 11.99 13.40 0.21
C ASN A 191 12.70 12.06 -0.04
N GLU A 192 14.02 12.05 0.05
CA GLU A 192 14.88 10.89 -0.27
C GLU A 192 14.61 9.69 0.66
N LEU A 193 13.99 9.94 1.82
CA LEU A 193 13.71 8.95 2.85
C LEU A 193 12.50 8.05 2.53
N VAL A 194 11.46 8.59 1.88
CA VAL A 194 10.26 7.82 1.53
C VAL A 194 10.22 7.66 0.02
N LYS A 195 10.62 6.46 -0.42
CA LYS A 195 10.73 6.16 -1.84
C LYS A 195 9.39 5.86 -2.51
N LEU A 196 8.28 5.66 -1.78
CA LEU A 196 6.97 5.32 -2.36
C LEU A 196 6.04 6.52 -2.57
N SER A 197 4.95 6.31 -3.32
CA SER A 197 3.87 7.28 -3.45
C SER A 197 3.17 7.53 -2.10
N SER A 198 2.63 8.75 -1.91
CA SER A 198 1.98 9.14 -0.65
C SER A 198 0.74 8.30 -0.29
N GLN A 199 0.04 7.78 -1.29
CA GLN A 199 -1.16 6.97 -1.11
C GLN A 199 -0.78 5.54 -0.70
N GLU A 200 0.19 4.92 -1.37
CA GLU A 200 0.70 3.61 -0.99
C GLU A 200 1.28 3.65 0.41
N PHE A 201 2.07 4.69 0.74
CA PHE A 201 2.66 4.85 2.07
C PHE A 201 1.61 4.92 3.20
N HIS A 202 0.41 5.47 2.94
CA HIS A 202 -0.65 5.58 3.93
C HIS A 202 -1.15 4.22 4.40
N HIS A 203 -1.25 3.23 3.51
CA HIS A 203 -1.71 1.89 3.87
C HIS A 203 -0.73 1.15 4.79
N HIS A 204 0.57 1.46 4.76
CA HIS A 204 1.55 0.86 5.67
C HIS A 204 1.23 1.14 7.15
N PHE A 205 0.62 2.29 7.44
CA PHE A 205 0.20 2.63 8.81
C PHE A 205 -0.93 1.73 9.31
N TYR A 206 -1.92 1.49 8.45
CA TYR A 206 -3.04 0.63 8.82
C TYR A 206 -2.64 -0.85 8.85
N ARG A 207 -1.58 -1.23 8.15
CA ARG A 207 -1.07 -2.61 8.09
C ARG A 207 0.04 -2.89 9.11
N PHE A 208 0.28 -1.99 10.07
CA PHE A 208 1.33 -2.18 11.08
C PHE A 208 2.67 -2.57 10.47
N ASP A 209 3.05 -1.92 9.36
CA ASP A 209 4.27 -2.28 8.64
C ASP A 209 5.52 -1.83 9.43
N TYR A 210 6.46 -2.76 9.64
CA TYR A 210 7.73 -2.52 10.33
C TYR A 210 8.56 -1.40 9.70
N LYS A 211 8.32 -1.08 8.42
CA LYS A 211 9.01 0.02 7.74
C LYS A 211 8.73 1.38 8.36
N ILE A 212 7.62 1.53 9.09
CA ILE A 212 7.34 2.76 9.85
C ILE A 212 8.30 2.93 11.02
N THR A 213 8.75 1.82 11.62
CA THR A 213 9.68 1.81 12.76
C THR A 213 11.12 1.54 12.32
N ALA A 214 11.37 1.41 11.02
CA ALA A 214 12.69 1.21 10.44
C ALA A 214 13.46 2.53 10.28
N ASP A 215 14.79 2.45 10.30
CA ASP A 215 15.63 3.48 9.71
C ASP A 215 15.54 3.39 8.19
N LEU A 216 14.71 4.26 7.61
CA LEU A 216 14.45 4.32 6.17
C LEU A 216 15.70 4.64 5.33
N ARG A 217 16.77 5.16 5.94
CA ARG A 217 18.05 5.43 5.26
C ARG A 217 18.81 4.14 4.98
N GLU A 218 18.68 3.17 5.87
CA GLU A 218 19.39 1.90 5.82
C GLU A 218 18.54 0.78 5.21
N LEU A 219 17.22 0.94 5.19
CA LEU A 219 16.31 -0.07 4.66
C LEU A 219 16.50 -0.27 3.13
N PRO A 220 16.94 -1.45 2.67
CA PRO A 220 17.25 -1.68 1.26
C PRO A 220 15.98 -1.66 0.41
N MET A 221 16.06 -1.14 -0.83
CA MET A 221 14.89 -1.12 -1.71
C MET A 221 14.33 -2.50 -2.04
N LEU A 222 15.20 -3.51 -2.06
CA LEU A 222 14.80 -4.88 -2.31
C LEU A 222 13.81 -5.41 -1.25
N ALA A 223 13.89 -4.94 0.01
CA ALA A 223 12.93 -5.30 1.04
C ALA A 223 11.52 -4.85 0.65
N TRP A 224 11.37 -3.64 0.10
CA TRP A 224 10.07 -3.14 -0.36
C TRP A 224 9.49 -3.95 -1.51
N VAL A 225 10.33 -4.40 -2.45
CA VAL A 225 9.89 -5.23 -3.58
C VAL A 225 9.41 -6.60 -3.10
N ARG A 226 10.15 -7.23 -2.17
CA ARG A 226 9.77 -8.51 -1.57
C ARG A 226 8.46 -8.41 -0.79
N ASP A 227 8.34 -7.36 0.01
CA ASP A 227 7.21 -7.13 0.89
C ASP A 227 5.96 -6.75 0.10
N GLU A 228 6.09 -5.96 -0.97
CA GLU A 228 4.99 -5.66 -1.88
C GLU A 228 4.49 -6.94 -2.57
N ALA A 229 5.40 -7.82 -3.00
CA ALA A 229 5.01 -9.12 -3.56
C ALA A 229 4.21 -9.96 -2.56
N ASP A 230 4.56 -9.94 -1.27
CA ASP A 230 3.84 -10.66 -0.23
C ASP A 230 2.47 -10.01 0.09
N ILE A 231 2.41 -8.69 0.23
CA ILE A 231 1.16 -7.92 0.41
C ILE A 231 0.19 -8.19 -0.75
N MET A 232 0.70 -8.12 -1.98
CA MET A 232 -0.09 -8.40 -3.18
C MET A 232 -0.40 -9.90 -3.34
N GLN A 233 0.22 -10.78 -2.55
CA GLN A 233 0.09 -12.24 -2.64
C GLN A 233 0.46 -12.74 -4.04
N TYR A 234 1.62 -12.30 -4.54
CA TYR A 234 2.20 -12.84 -5.75
C TYR A 234 2.45 -14.34 -5.59
N GLY A 235 2.11 -15.12 -6.61
CA GLY A 235 2.56 -16.50 -6.68
C GLY A 235 4.10 -16.57 -6.76
N PRO A 236 4.71 -17.72 -6.43
CA PRO A 236 6.18 -17.86 -6.37
C PRO A 236 6.89 -17.34 -7.61
N GLN A 237 6.39 -17.70 -8.81
CA GLN A 237 6.96 -17.27 -10.08
C GLN A 237 6.95 -15.74 -10.26
N LEU A 238 5.83 -15.07 -9.96
CA LEU A 238 5.73 -13.62 -10.08
C LEU A 238 6.60 -12.91 -9.03
N LYS A 239 6.72 -13.48 -7.83
CA LYS A 239 7.63 -12.96 -6.79
C LYS A 239 9.08 -13.01 -7.26
N GLU A 240 9.53 -14.17 -7.74
CA GLU A 240 10.89 -14.34 -8.30
C GLU A 240 11.14 -13.40 -9.48
N PHE A 241 10.17 -13.28 -10.39
CA PHE A 241 10.23 -12.33 -11.50
C PHE A 241 10.38 -10.89 -11.02
N SER A 242 9.57 -10.45 -10.05
CA SER A 242 9.59 -9.08 -9.56
C SER A 242 10.94 -8.69 -8.95
N ILE A 243 11.57 -9.63 -8.24
CA ILE A 243 12.91 -9.49 -7.66
C ILE A 243 13.96 -9.40 -8.78
N ALA A 244 13.97 -10.37 -9.70
CA ALA A 244 14.92 -10.41 -10.81
C ALA A 244 14.82 -9.17 -11.71
N PHE A 245 13.59 -8.73 -12.00
CA PHE A 245 13.32 -7.51 -12.78
C PHE A 245 13.82 -6.26 -12.04
N PHE A 246 13.58 -6.16 -10.73
CA PHE A 246 14.10 -5.06 -9.93
C PHE A 246 15.63 -5.00 -9.98
N GLU A 247 16.30 -6.13 -9.73
CA GLU A 247 17.76 -6.25 -9.71
C GLU A 247 18.39 -5.90 -11.07
N GLU A 248 17.82 -6.39 -12.18
CA GLU A 248 18.30 -6.03 -13.52
C GLU A 248 18.10 -4.53 -13.80
N MET A 249 16.95 -3.96 -13.44
CA MET A 249 16.69 -2.53 -13.62
C MET A 249 17.65 -1.64 -12.81
N GLN A 250 18.13 -2.09 -11.65
CA GLN A 250 19.11 -1.34 -10.84
C GLN A 250 20.48 -1.20 -11.52
N LYS A 251 20.78 -2.05 -12.51
CA LYS A 251 22.02 -1.97 -13.31
C LYS A 251 22.02 -0.76 -14.25
N TYR A 252 20.87 -0.14 -14.54
CA TYR A 252 20.79 0.99 -15.47
C TYR A 252 20.91 2.34 -14.76
N GLY A 253 21.75 3.22 -15.31
CA GLY A 253 21.94 4.59 -14.84
C GLY A 253 20.68 5.44 -14.98
N GLY A 254 20.33 6.19 -13.93
CA GLY A 254 19.19 7.11 -13.94
C GLY A 254 17.81 6.46 -13.81
N VAL A 255 17.73 5.13 -13.72
CA VAL A 255 16.50 4.43 -13.34
C VAL A 255 16.34 4.49 -11.82
N ALA A 256 15.17 4.94 -11.37
CA ALA A 256 14.76 4.94 -9.97
C ALA A 256 13.55 4.04 -9.77
N PHE A 257 13.39 3.47 -8.58
CA PHE A 257 12.21 2.71 -8.18
C PHE A 257 11.47 3.43 -7.06
N ASN A 258 10.16 3.62 -7.23
CA ASN A 258 9.30 4.29 -6.25
C ASN A 258 7.93 3.59 -6.06
N GLY A 259 7.92 2.26 -6.21
CA GLY A 259 6.72 1.46 -6.52
C GLY A 259 6.57 1.28 -8.04
N ASP A 260 6.98 2.30 -8.80
CA ASP A 260 7.13 2.24 -10.25
C ASP A 260 8.59 2.38 -10.67
N TYR A 261 8.90 1.90 -11.88
CA TYR A 261 10.19 2.15 -12.51
C TYR A 261 10.12 3.49 -13.24
N MET A 262 10.99 4.41 -12.84
CA MET A 262 11.02 5.80 -13.29
C MET A 262 12.34 6.10 -13.98
N TYR A 263 12.30 6.82 -15.10
CA TYR A 263 13.47 7.34 -15.80
C TYR A 263 13.21 8.77 -16.28
N LYS A 264 14.14 9.70 -16.00
CA LYS A 264 13.99 11.14 -16.28
C LYS A 264 12.64 11.72 -15.82
N GLY A 265 12.18 11.27 -14.64
CA GLY A 265 10.93 11.71 -14.04
C GLY A 265 9.65 11.13 -14.66
N LYS A 266 9.75 10.18 -15.60
CA LYS A 266 8.60 9.51 -16.23
C LYS A 266 8.57 8.03 -15.85
N ARG A 267 7.38 7.49 -15.65
CA ARG A 267 7.18 6.05 -15.47
C ARG A 267 7.46 5.32 -16.77
N ILE A 268 8.34 4.32 -16.69
CA ILE A 268 8.72 3.47 -17.83
C ILE A 268 8.21 2.04 -17.66
N ALA A 269 8.06 1.55 -16.41
CA ALA A 269 7.48 0.25 -16.13
C ALA A 269 6.75 0.22 -14.77
N ARG A 270 5.84 -0.74 -14.59
CA ARG A 270 5.11 -1.03 -13.35
C ARG A 270 4.65 -2.49 -13.40
N ILE A 271 4.67 -3.20 -12.28
CA ILE A 271 3.93 -4.45 -12.10
C ILE A 271 2.67 -4.09 -11.31
N THR A 272 1.48 -4.46 -11.78
CA THR A 272 0.23 -4.09 -11.11
C THR A 272 -0.91 -5.05 -11.44
N ASN A 273 -1.93 -5.06 -10.60
CA ASN A 273 -3.20 -5.73 -10.89
C ASN A 273 -4.08 -4.82 -11.76
N THR A 274 -4.59 -5.33 -12.86
CA THR A 274 -5.40 -4.52 -13.80
C THR A 274 -6.89 -4.73 -13.70
N ILE A 275 -7.35 -5.67 -12.88
CA ILE A 275 -8.77 -5.97 -12.73
C ILE A 275 -9.21 -5.52 -11.33
N SER A 276 -10.44 -4.96 -11.25
CA SER A 276 -11.11 -4.70 -9.99
C SER A 276 -10.95 -5.91 -9.05
N PRO A 277 -10.61 -5.71 -7.76
CA PRO A 277 -10.39 -6.80 -6.81
C PRO A 277 -11.52 -7.84 -6.77
N ALA A 278 -12.73 -7.49 -7.22
CA ALA A 278 -13.89 -8.38 -7.32
C ALA A 278 -13.76 -9.54 -8.35
N MET A 279 -12.92 -9.40 -9.38
CA MET A 279 -12.88 -10.35 -10.51
C MET A 279 -11.58 -11.19 -10.58
N GLY A 280 -10.86 -11.27 -9.47
CA GLY A 280 -9.59 -11.99 -9.36
C GLY A 280 -8.37 -11.10 -9.59
N LYS A 281 -7.21 -11.57 -9.10
CA LYS A 281 -5.92 -10.88 -9.24
C LYS A 281 -5.31 -11.26 -10.59
N ASN A 282 -5.27 -10.32 -11.54
CA ASN A 282 -4.56 -10.50 -12.80
C ASN A 282 -3.41 -9.50 -12.87
N TYR A 283 -2.22 -9.97 -12.53
CA TYR A 283 -1.02 -9.17 -12.53
C TYR A 283 -0.47 -9.03 -13.93
N MET A 284 -0.04 -7.82 -14.28
CA MET A 284 0.66 -7.54 -15.53
C MET A 284 1.88 -6.65 -15.28
N LEU A 285 2.96 -6.94 -15.98
CA LEU A 285 4.04 -5.99 -16.20
C LEU A 285 3.59 -5.03 -17.30
N ILE A 286 3.49 -3.75 -17.00
CA ILE A 286 3.17 -2.70 -17.97
C ILE A 286 4.45 -2.00 -18.36
N LEU A 287 4.84 -2.07 -19.65
CA LEU A 287 5.94 -1.28 -20.19
C LEU A 287 5.39 -0.07 -20.95
N LYS A 288 6.02 1.10 -20.78
CA LYS A 288 5.67 2.32 -21.54
C LYS A 288 6.51 2.39 -22.80
N LEU A 289 6.09 1.70 -23.84
CA LEU A 289 6.73 1.70 -25.15
C LEU A 289 5.93 2.60 -26.10
N LYS A 290 6.60 3.50 -26.84
CA LYS A 290 5.92 4.44 -27.76
C LYS A 290 6.52 4.42 -29.16
N GLY A 291 7.79 4.04 -29.29
CA GLY A 291 8.53 4.04 -30.53
C GLY A 291 8.80 2.64 -31.07
N VAL A 292 7.86 1.69 -30.96
CA VAL A 292 8.06 0.26 -31.30
C VAL A 292 8.69 0.04 -32.67
N ASN A 293 8.29 0.80 -33.70
CA ASN A 293 8.87 0.69 -35.04
C ASN A 293 10.39 0.91 -35.10
N LYS A 294 11.00 1.58 -34.11
CA LYS A 294 12.45 1.81 -34.06
C LYS A 294 13.25 0.55 -33.75
N TYR A 295 12.60 -0.46 -33.19
CA TYR A 295 13.23 -1.70 -32.75
C TYR A 295 12.34 -2.91 -33.08
N ILE A 296 11.60 -2.83 -34.19
CA ILE A 296 10.66 -3.88 -34.58
C ILE A 296 11.37 -5.20 -34.88
N ASP A 297 12.57 -5.16 -35.48
CA ASP A 297 13.38 -6.35 -35.76
C ASP A 297 13.68 -7.15 -34.48
N PHE A 298 13.83 -6.48 -33.34
CA PHE A 298 13.99 -7.14 -32.05
C PHE A 298 12.67 -7.75 -31.56
N VAL A 299 11.56 -7.03 -31.72
CA VAL A 299 10.21 -7.51 -31.36
C VAL A 299 9.84 -8.77 -32.15
N GLU A 300 10.20 -8.83 -33.44
CA GLU A 300 9.93 -9.97 -34.32
C GLU A 300 10.59 -11.26 -33.83
N GLN A 301 11.73 -11.15 -33.15
CA GLN A 301 12.53 -12.26 -32.61
C GLN A 301 12.12 -12.67 -31.19
N LEU A 302 11.19 -11.94 -30.55
CA LEU A 302 10.77 -12.26 -29.18
C LEU A 302 10.05 -13.62 -29.12
N PRO A 303 10.22 -14.38 -28.02
CA PRO A 303 9.40 -15.56 -27.75
C PRO A 303 7.91 -15.22 -27.78
N ALA A 304 7.08 -16.15 -28.26
CA ALA A 304 5.64 -15.91 -28.46
C ALA A 304 4.94 -15.31 -27.22
N ALA A 305 5.28 -15.76 -26.02
CA ALA A 305 4.71 -15.26 -24.77
C ALA A 305 5.02 -13.77 -24.49
N VAL A 306 6.16 -13.26 -24.97
CA VAL A 306 6.56 -11.86 -24.84
C VAL A 306 6.13 -11.05 -26.07
N LYS A 307 6.08 -11.66 -27.26
CA LYS A 307 5.62 -11.03 -28.50
C LYS A 307 4.12 -10.75 -28.50
N GLU A 308 3.33 -11.53 -27.76
CA GLU A 308 1.85 -11.50 -27.72
C GLU A 308 1.27 -10.07 -27.63
N PRO A 309 1.64 -9.19 -26.69
CA PRO A 309 1.02 -7.87 -26.60
C PRO A 309 1.26 -6.95 -27.81
N PHE A 310 2.22 -7.27 -28.68
CA PHE A 310 2.49 -6.53 -29.90
C PHE A 310 1.62 -6.97 -31.08
N THR A 311 0.97 -8.12 -31.02
CA THR A 311 0.13 -8.64 -32.12
C THR A 311 -1.32 -8.17 -32.03
N ARG A 312 -1.70 -7.48 -30.94
CA ARG A 312 -3.07 -7.02 -30.69
C ARG A 312 -3.24 -5.53 -30.94
N SER A 313 -4.26 -5.16 -31.70
CA SER A 313 -4.82 -3.81 -31.65
C SER A 313 -5.69 -3.63 -30.40
N CYS A 314 -5.41 -2.60 -29.60
CA CYS A 314 -6.11 -2.36 -28.33
C CYS A 314 -6.72 -0.94 -28.23
N CYS A 315 -6.71 -0.16 -29.31
CA CYS A 315 -7.35 1.15 -29.33
C CYS A 315 -8.88 1.01 -29.35
N GLN A 316 -9.55 1.37 -28.24
CA GLN A 316 -11.01 1.32 -28.13
C GLN A 316 -11.74 2.61 -28.51
N TYR A 317 -11.03 3.63 -29.02
CA TYR A 317 -11.65 4.92 -29.38
C TYR A 317 -12.46 5.54 -28.23
N CYS A 318 -11.92 5.47 -27.01
CA CYS A 318 -12.66 5.63 -25.75
C CYS A 318 -13.18 7.05 -25.43
N GLY A 319 -13.06 8.03 -26.33
CA GLY A 319 -13.48 9.41 -26.08
C GLY A 319 -12.63 10.19 -25.07
N PHE A 320 -11.62 9.57 -24.44
CA PHE A 320 -10.81 10.19 -23.40
C PHE A 320 -10.13 11.47 -23.89
N GLN A 321 -10.41 12.60 -23.21
CA GLN A 321 -9.93 13.93 -23.58
C GLN A 321 -10.24 14.33 -25.03
N GLY A 322 -11.43 13.95 -25.53
CA GLY A 322 -11.88 14.31 -26.87
C GLY A 322 -11.24 13.47 -27.98
N SER A 323 -10.70 12.30 -27.66
CA SER A 323 -10.18 11.37 -28.67
C SER A 323 -11.31 10.86 -29.58
N THR A 324 -11.09 10.88 -30.89
CA THR A 324 -11.98 10.31 -31.91
C THR A 324 -11.34 9.13 -32.62
N LYS A 325 -12.03 8.56 -33.62
CA LYS A 325 -11.44 7.55 -34.50
C LYS A 325 -10.26 8.10 -35.30
N GLU A 326 -10.35 9.35 -35.71
CA GLU A 326 -9.37 10.05 -36.54
C GLU A 326 -8.21 10.60 -35.72
N TYR A 327 -8.46 11.01 -34.47
CA TYR A 327 -7.46 11.67 -33.64
C TYR A 327 -7.42 11.14 -32.20
N CYS A 328 -6.24 10.72 -31.76
CA CYS A 328 -5.96 10.53 -30.35
C CYS A 328 -4.47 10.76 -30.09
N LYS A 329 -4.14 11.75 -29.26
CA LYS A 329 -2.73 12.09 -28.92
C LYS A 329 -1.97 10.97 -28.21
N PHE A 330 -2.67 9.93 -27.76
CA PHE A 330 -2.11 8.77 -27.08
C PHE A 330 -2.14 7.50 -27.94
N ARG A 331 -2.63 7.58 -29.18
CA ARG A 331 -2.64 6.42 -30.08
C ARG A 331 -1.22 6.14 -30.55
N LEU A 332 -0.84 4.89 -30.40
CA LEU A 332 0.38 4.32 -30.94
C LEU A 332 0.03 3.57 -32.22
N HIS A 333 0.98 3.57 -33.15
CA HIS A 333 0.91 2.82 -34.40
C HIS A 333 2.22 2.08 -34.59
N TRP A 334 2.13 0.80 -34.93
CA TRP A 334 3.29 -0.01 -35.30
C TRP A 334 2.91 -1.04 -36.35
N THR A 335 3.93 -1.57 -37.04
CA THR A 335 3.76 -2.64 -38.02
C THR A 335 4.55 -3.84 -37.54
N LEU A 336 3.95 -5.03 -37.48
CA LEU A 336 4.59 -6.27 -37.06
C LEU A 336 4.23 -7.37 -38.05
N ASP A 337 5.23 -8.09 -38.56
CA ASP A 337 5.02 -9.18 -39.54
C ASP A 337 4.18 -8.72 -40.77
N GLY A 338 4.30 -7.43 -41.15
CA GLY A 338 3.55 -6.80 -42.25
C GLY A 338 2.14 -6.30 -41.90
N GLU A 339 1.63 -6.60 -40.69
CA GLU A 339 0.31 -6.17 -40.23
C GLU A 339 0.40 -4.84 -39.46
N SER A 340 -0.56 -3.94 -39.70
CA SER A 340 -0.63 -2.66 -38.98
C SER A 340 -1.48 -2.79 -37.72
N HIS A 341 -0.94 -2.32 -36.61
CA HIS A 341 -1.60 -2.35 -35.31
C HIS A 341 -1.73 -0.94 -34.72
N ASP A 342 -2.73 -0.77 -33.86
CA ASP A 342 -2.98 0.47 -33.14
C ASP A 342 -3.37 0.23 -31.67
N GLY A 343 -2.90 1.10 -30.79
CA GLY A 343 -3.02 0.88 -29.36
C GLY A 343 -2.99 2.15 -28.52
N CYS A 344 -3.40 2.03 -27.26
CA CYS A 344 -3.36 3.14 -26.32
C CYS A 344 -2.03 3.17 -25.57
N ALA A 345 -1.32 4.30 -25.57
CA ALA A 345 -0.04 4.48 -24.85
C ALA A 345 -0.12 4.19 -23.34
N PHE A 346 -1.33 4.11 -22.77
CA PHE A 346 -1.54 3.77 -21.36
C PHE A 346 -1.71 2.28 -21.07
N GLN A 347 -2.21 1.49 -22.03
CA GLN A 347 -2.66 0.11 -21.77
C GLN A 347 -2.28 -0.89 -22.88
N CYS A 348 -1.39 -0.52 -23.81
CA CYS A 348 -1.04 -1.38 -24.94
C CYS A 348 -0.13 -2.54 -24.57
N PHE A 349 1.00 -2.26 -23.92
CA PHE A 349 2.04 -3.26 -23.67
C PHE A 349 1.97 -3.76 -22.24
N ASN A 350 1.00 -4.64 -22.00
CA ASN A 350 0.83 -5.33 -20.73
C ASN A 350 1.18 -6.81 -20.91
N PHE A 351 2.15 -7.28 -20.15
CA PHE A 351 2.72 -8.62 -20.24
C PHE A 351 2.30 -9.44 -19.04
N ASN A 352 1.88 -10.68 -19.27
CA ASN A 352 1.52 -11.66 -18.24
C ASN A 352 2.52 -12.83 -18.15
N ALA A 353 3.60 -12.79 -18.94
CA ALA A 353 4.65 -13.81 -18.93
C ALA A 353 5.75 -13.44 -17.91
N PHE A 354 5.68 -14.07 -16.72
CA PHE A 354 6.57 -13.79 -15.59
C PHE A 354 7.71 -14.80 -15.43
N ASP A 355 8.27 -15.28 -16.54
CA ASP A 355 9.48 -16.10 -16.49
C ASP A 355 10.71 -15.21 -16.24
N THR A 356 11.57 -15.58 -15.28
CA THR A 356 12.80 -14.82 -14.97
C THR A 356 13.76 -14.78 -16.16
N GLY A 357 13.74 -15.78 -17.04
CA GLY A 357 14.47 -15.81 -18.31
C GLY A 357 14.03 -14.73 -19.30
N TYR A 358 12.84 -14.13 -19.13
CA TYR A 358 12.37 -13.01 -19.95
C TYR A 358 12.77 -11.63 -19.43
N VAL A 359 13.32 -11.53 -18.21
CA VAL A 359 13.77 -10.24 -17.64
C VAL A 359 14.75 -9.50 -18.58
N PRO A 360 15.77 -10.14 -19.17
CA PRO A 360 16.66 -9.46 -20.13
C PRO A 360 15.91 -8.89 -21.34
N LEU A 361 14.88 -9.58 -21.84
CA LEU A 361 14.09 -9.13 -22.99
C LEU A 361 13.26 -7.89 -22.65
N TYR A 362 12.59 -7.88 -21.49
CA TYR A 362 11.82 -6.73 -21.03
C TYR A 362 12.70 -5.51 -20.79
N THR A 363 13.89 -5.70 -20.21
CA THR A 363 14.82 -4.59 -19.97
C THR A 363 15.46 -4.10 -21.27
N GLN A 364 15.71 -4.97 -22.25
CA GLN A 364 16.18 -4.58 -23.58
C GLN A 364 15.13 -3.76 -24.36
N LEU A 365 13.83 -4.09 -24.24
CA LEU A 365 12.76 -3.24 -24.79
C LEU A 365 12.82 -1.82 -24.20
N LEU A 366 13.05 -1.69 -22.89
CA LEU A 366 13.20 -0.39 -22.23
C LEU A 366 14.50 0.32 -22.63
N GLU A 367 15.60 -0.43 -22.82
CA GLU A 367 16.88 0.10 -23.31
C GLU A 367 16.71 0.73 -24.70
N LEU A 368 16.07 0.02 -25.63
CA LEU A 368 15.84 0.48 -27.00
C LEU A 368 14.87 1.67 -27.06
N GLU A 369 13.84 1.69 -26.20
CA GLU A 369 12.87 2.79 -26.15
C GLU A 369 13.46 4.07 -25.51
N TYR A 370 14.22 3.94 -24.43
CA TYR A 370 14.65 5.07 -23.60
C TYR A 370 16.14 5.41 -23.69
N GLY A 371 16.93 4.62 -24.41
CA GLY A 371 18.38 4.74 -24.47
C GLY A 371 19.03 4.57 -23.09
N LEU A 372 18.55 3.59 -22.33
CA LEU A 372 19.12 3.30 -21.00
C LEU A 372 20.56 2.81 -21.15
N LYS A 373 21.44 3.14 -20.20
CA LYS A 373 22.83 2.68 -20.19
C LYS A 373 23.12 1.98 -18.88
N LYS A 374 23.79 0.83 -18.92
CA LYS A 374 24.25 0.15 -17.70
C LYS A 374 25.31 1.01 -17.00
N LYS A 375 25.30 0.98 -15.67
CA LYS A 375 26.23 1.71 -14.79
C LYS A 375 27.63 1.15 -14.87
#